data_AF-A0A0D6DZF0-F1
#
_entry.id   AF-A0A0D6DZF0-F1
#
_cell.length_a   1.000
_cell.length_b   1.000
_cell.length_c   1.000
_cell.angle_alpha   90.00
_cell.angle_beta   90.00
_cell.angle_gamma   90.00
#
_symmetry.space_group_name_H-M   'P 1'
#
loop_
_entity.id
_entity.type
_entity.pdbx_description
1 polymer ?
#
loop_
_entity_poly.entity_id
_entity_poly.type
_entity_poly.pdbx_seq_one_letter_code
_entity_poly.pdbx_strand_id
1 'polypeptide(L)' 'MTEVEQNMDLQRLKIKDFLAEKKWPNMVLVRLTGYNKVDVSNIMSGKVKGTPYVNKFITMVCEAYGIK' A
#
# COMPACT_ATOMS: atom_id res chain seq x y z
N MET A 1 1.28 12.33 14.94
CA MET A 1 0.85 11.32 13.96
C MET A 1 -0.61 11.04 14.26
N THR A 2 -1.49 11.22 13.28
CA THR A 2 -2.93 11.05 13.47
C THR A 2 -3.28 9.56 13.55
N GLU A 3 -4.42 9.23 14.16
CA GLU A 3 -4.93 7.84 14.24
C GLU A 3 -5.11 7.23 12.83
N VAL A 4 -5.54 8.07 11.86
CA VAL A 4 -5.65 7.69 10.45
C VAL A 4 -4.28 7.30 9.88
N GLU A 5 -3.22 8.08 10.13
CA GLU A 5 -1.87 7.78 9.65
C GLU A 5 -1.32 6.46 10.22
N GLN A 6 -1.58 6.18 11.50
CA GLN A 6 -1.17 4.93 12.14
C GLN A 6 -1.89 3.72 11.54
N ASN A 7 -3.21 3.84 11.33
CA ASN A 7 -4.01 2.79 10.73
C ASN A 7 -3.55 2.49 9.29
N MET A 8 -3.27 3.53 8.50
CA MET A 8 -2.81 3.33 7.12
C MET A 8 -1.41 2.72 7.04
N ASP A 9 -0.51 3.05 7.96
CA ASP A 9 0.80 2.39 8.00
C ASP A 9 0.68 0.90 8.37
N LEU A 10 -0.23 0.56 9.28
CA LEU A 10 -0.53 -0.85 9.60
C LEU A 10 -1.08 -1.59 8.37
N GLN A 11 -2.00 -0.99 7.63
CA GLN A 11 -2.55 -1.58 6.40
C GLN A 11 -1.47 -1.76 5.33
N ARG A 12 -0.55 -0.80 5.17
CA ARG A 12 0.63 -0.95 4.30
C ARG A 12 1.46 -2.17 4.69
N LEU A 13 1.70 -2.40 5.98
CA LEU A 13 2.45 -3.57 6.44
C LEU A 13 1.72 -4.87 6.10
N LYS A 14 0.40 -4.95 6.33
CA LYS A 14 -0.41 -6.10 5.91
C LYS A 14 -0.33 -6.38 4.41
N ILE A 15 -0.32 -5.34 3.57
CA ILE A 15 -0.10 -5.47 2.13
C ILE A 15 1.28 -6.08 1.84
N LYS A 16 2.34 -5.63 2.53
CA LYS A 16 3.69 -6.19 2.34
C LYS A 16 3.74 -7.67 2.69
N ASP A 17 3.13 -8.06 3.80
CA ASP A 17 3.10 -9.44 4.25
C ASP A 17 2.34 -10.33 3.26
N PHE A 18 1.16 -9.87 2.80
CA PHE A 18 0.39 -10.55 1.77
C PHE A 18 1.20 -10.76 0.48
N LEU A 19 1.90 -9.73 0.00
CA LEU A 19 2.75 -9.86 -1.19
C LEU A 19 3.92 -10.83 -0.96
N ALA A 20 4.52 -10.82 0.23
CA ALA A 20 5.62 -11.73 0.56
C ALA A 20 5.14 -13.19 0.58
N GLU A 21 3.99 -13.49 1.18
CA GLU A 21 3.37 -14.82 1.18
C GLU A 21 3.07 -15.33 -0.23
N LYS A 22 2.56 -14.45 -1.10
CA LYS A 22 2.29 -14.78 -2.52
C LYS A 22 3.55 -14.77 -3.39
N LYS A 23 4.70 -14.33 -2.86
CA LYS A 23 5.94 -14.06 -3.62
C LYS A 23 5.72 -13.09 -4.79
N TRP A 24 4.87 -12.09 -4.59
CA TRP A 24 4.52 -11.11 -5.61
C TRP A 24 5.38 -9.85 -5.50
N PRO A 25 5.94 -9.35 -6.60
CA PRO A 25 6.69 -8.10 -6.60
C PRO A 25 5.74 -6.88 -6.57
N ASN A 26 6.22 -5.72 -6.11
CA ASN A 26 5.46 -4.45 -6.12
C ASN A 26 4.90 -4.07 -7.51
N MET A 27 5.43 -4.63 -8.59
CA MET A 27 4.91 -4.42 -9.95
C MET A 27 3.44 -4.87 -10.10
N VAL A 28 2.98 -5.83 -9.30
CA VAL A 28 1.56 -6.23 -9.32
C VAL A 28 0.66 -5.09 -8.83
N LEU A 29 1.11 -4.33 -7.82
CA LEU A 29 0.40 -3.17 -7.31
C LEU A 29 0.35 -2.03 -8.34
N VAL A 30 1.43 -1.84 -9.11
CA VAL A 30 1.46 -0.88 -10.23
C VAL A 30 0.38 -1.22 -11.24
N ARG A 31 0.27 -2.49 -11.65
CA ARG A 31 -0.75 -2.94 -12.61
C ARG A 31 -2.17 -2.85 -12.04
N LEU A 32 -2.33 -3.14 -10.75
CA LEU A 32 -3.62 -3.09 -10.07
C LEU A 32 -4.14 -1.66 -9.93
N THR A 33 -3.28 -0.73 -9.54
CA THR A 33 -3.70 0.61 -9.11
C THR A 33 -3.50 1.69 -10.17
N GLY A 34 -2.66 1.43 -11.18
CA GLY A 34 -2.23 2.42 -12.16
C GLY A 34 -1.25 3.46 -11.62
N TYR A 35 -0.83 3.37 -10.35
CA TYR A 35 0.17 4.27 -9.77
C TYR A 35 1.54 4.01 -10.39
N ASN A 36 2.35 5.06 -10.55
CA ASN A 36 3.68 4.89 -11.12
C ASN A 36 4.58 4.07 -10.17
N LYS A 37 5.58 3.39 -10.75
CA LYS A 37 6.48 2.47 -10.04
C LYS A 37 7.22 3.13 -8.87
N VAL A 38 7.62 4.39 -9.04
CA VAL A 38 8.40 5.13 -8.02
C VAL A 38 7.52 5.42 -6.80
N ASP A 39 6.30 5.88 -7.03
CA ASP A 39 5.33 6.17 -5.96
C ASP A 39 4.94 4.90 -5.23
N VAL A 40 4.63 3.81 -5.94
CA VAL A 40 4.36 2.51 -5.31
C VAL A 40 5.54 2.09 -4.43
N SER A 41 6.79 2.23 -4.91
CA SER A 41 7.97 1.89 -4.12
C SER A 41 8.14 2.80 -2.89
N ASN A 42 7.86 4.10 -3.02
CA ASN A 42 7.95 5.06 -1.93
C ASN A 42 6.85 4.84 -0.86
N ILE A 43 5.63 4.52 -1.30
CA ILE A 43 4.52 4.19 -0.43
C ILE A 43 4.81 2.89 0.30
N MET A 44 5.15 1.81 -0.42
CA MET A 44 5.41 0.50 0.18
C MET A 44 6.63 0.48 1.10
N SER A 45 7.63 1.34 0.87
CA SER A 45 8.74 1.53 1.80
C SER A 45 8.37 2.36 3.04
N GLY A 46 7.26 3.11 3.00
CA GLY A 46 6.83 4.01 4.07
C GLY A 46 7.53 5.37 4.04
N LYS A 47 8.29 5.66 2.98
CA LYS A 47 8.95 6.95 2.76
C LYS A 47 7.94 8.08 2.54
N VAL A 48 6.77 7.77 1.98
CA VAL A 48 5.66 8.69 1.79
C VAL A 48 4.42 8.11 2.47
N LYS A 49 3.84 8.84 3.42
CA LYS A 49 2.65 8.45 4.19
C LYS A 49 1.87 9.66 4.68
N GLY A 50 0.62 9.43 5.09
CA GLY A 50 -0.25 10.46 5.69
C GLY A 50 -0.85 11.46 4.72
N THR A 51 -0.74 11.22 3.41
CA THR A 51 -1.41 12.03 2.40
C THR A 51 -2.65 11.32 1.87
N PRO A 52 -3.69 12.06 1.43
CA PRO A 52 -4.86 11.45 0.79
C PRO A 52 -4.52 10.55 -0.40
N TYR A 53 -3.45 10.90 -1.14
CA TYR A 53 -2.95 10.12 -2.26
C TYR A 53 -2.45 8.72 -1.84
N VAL A 54 -1.68 8.66 -0.76
CA VAL A 54 -1.18 7.40 -0.18
C VAL A 54 -2.33 6.60 0.40
N ASN A 55 -3.24 7.26 1.10
CA ASN A 55 -4.38 6.59 1.75
C ASN A 55 -5.27 5.91 0.69
N LYS A 56 -5.57 6.61 -0.41
CA LYS A 56 -6.34 6.05 -1.53
C LYS A 56 -5.66 4.81 -2.14
N PHE A 57 -4.33 4.84 -2.29
CA PHE A 57 -3.59 3.67 -2.78
C PHE A 57 -3.76 2.47 -1.85
N ILE A 58 -3.51 2.65 -0.56
CA ILE A 58 -3.56 1.56 0.43
C ILE A 58 -4.98 1.00 0.51
N THR A 59 -6.01 1.86 0.55
CA THR A 59 -7.42 1.44 0.56
C THR A 59 -7.75 0.59 -0.67
N MET A 60 -7.38 1.06 -1.87
CA MET A 60 -7.64 0.33 -3.12
C MET A 60 -7.00 -1.07 -3.13
N VAL A 61 -5.76 -1.18 -2.64
CA VAL A 61 -5.05 -2.47 -2.57
C VAL A 61 -5.70 -3.38 -1.53
N CYS A 62 -6.05 -2.85 -0.35
CA CYS A 62 -6.72 -3.64 0.68
C CYS A 62 -8.09 -4.16 0.21
N GLU A 63 -8.89 -3.33 -0.46
CA GLU A 63 -10.18 -3.74 -1.03
C GLU A 63 -9.99 -4.81 -2.12
N ALA A 64 -9.05 -4.61 -3.05
CA ALA A 64 -8.81 -5.54 -4.15
C ALA A 64 -8.33 -6.92 -3.68
N TYR A 65 -7.57 -6.98 -2.57
CA TYR A 65 -7.03 -8.23 -2.02
C TYR A 65 -7.77 -8.75 -0.80
N GLY A 66 -8.83 -8.07 -0.35
CA GLY A 66 -9.60 -8.46 0.83
C GLY A 66 -8.83 -8.39 2.15
N ILE A 67 -7.86 -7.49 2.25
CA ILE A 67 -7.03 -7.29 3.45
C ILE A 67 -7.82 -6.42 4.44
N LYS A 68 -8.05 -6.93 5.65
CA LYS A 68 -8.77 -6.27 6.74
C LYS A 68 -7.78 -5.79 7.80
#